data_AF-A0A1Y3NB14-F1
#
_entry.id   AF-A0A1Y3NB14-F1
#
_cell.length_a   1.000
_cell.length_b   1.000
_cell.length_c   1.000
_cell.angle_alpha   90.00
_cell.angle_beta   90.00
_cell.angle_gamma   90.00
#
_symmetry.space_group_name_H-M   'P 1'
#
loop_
_entity.id
_entity.type
_entity.pdbx_description
1 polymer ?
#
loop_
_entity_poly.entity_id
_entity_poly.type
_entity_poly.pdbx_seq_one_letter_code
_entity_poly.pdbx_strand_id
1 'polypeptide(L)'
;MSFININEVSHNNDTTTLDNTLDEDTIESTCLNNLVICFTGFDAEELSQYEEQIHLMGGKFSPHLTSEVTHLISKNTFSEKYKCAVNLNIPIIQDKWINECWNRRLEVGFSGKRIASQYILPPFINVQICVTGISG
;
A
#
# COMPACT_ATOMS: atom_id res chain seq x y z
N MET A 1 -27.10 42.80 -3.11
CA MET A 1 -27.47 41.50 -3.69
C MET A 1 -27.05 41.59 -5.14
N SER A 2 -26.07 40.85 -5.66
CA SER A 2 -25.61 39.51 -5.31
C SER A 2 -24.18 39.32 -5.86
N PHE A 3 -23.55 38.25 -5.41
CA PHE A 3 -22.12 37.97 -5.39
C PHE A 3 -21.40 37.90 -6.75
N ILE A 4 -20.13 38.31 -6.70
CA ILE A 4 -19.09 38.03 -7.69
C ILE A 4 -18.82 36.52 -7.66
N ASN A 5 -19.01 35.84 -8.79
CA ASN A 5 -18.49 34.49 -9.01
C ASN A 5 -17.11 34.64 -9.67
N ILE A 6 -16.10 34.04 -9.06
CA ILE A 6 -14.69 34.23 -9.39
C ILE A 6 -14.22 32.99 -10.17
N ASN A 7 -13.50 33.23 -11.28
CA ASN A 7 -12.64 32.31 -12.06
C ASN A 7 -13.40 31.33 -13.01
N GLU A 8 -13.35 31.37 -14.36
CA GLU A 8 -12.26 31.70 -15.33
C GLU A 8 -10.93 31.01 -15.00
N VAL A 9 -10.27 30.16 -15.79
CA VAL A 9 -10.37 29.75 -17.20
C VAL A 9 -9.68 28.37 -17.33
N SER A 10 -10.29 27.53 -18.17
CA SER A 10 -9.75 26.45 -19.02
C SER A 10 -8.24 26.13 -19.01
N HIS A 11 -7.89 24.84 -18.94
CA HIS A 11 -7.08 24.20 -20.00
C HIS A 11 -7.26 22.68 -20.03
N ASN A 12 -7.21 22.19 -21.27
CA ASN A 12 -7.58 20.87 -21.77
C ASN A 12 -6.66 19.73 -21.34
N ASN A 13 -7.27 18.54 -21.29
CA ASN A 13 -6.79 17.24 -21.79
C ASN A 13 -5.31 16.90 -21.59
N ASP A 14 -5.03 15.97 -20.67
CA ASP A 14 -4.04 14.92 -20.91
C ASP A 14 -4.49 13.60 -20.27
N THR A 15 -4.64 12.63 -21.16
CA THR A 15 -4.64 11.18 -20.97
C THR A 15 -3.64 10.72 -19.91
N THR A 16 -4.12 10.00 -18.90
CA THR A 16 -3.63 8.65 -18.58
C THR A 16 -4.63 7.99 -17.63
N THR A 17 -5.70 7.44 -18.20
CA THR A 17 -5.97 6.04 -17.87
C THR A 17 -4.67 5.32 -18.22
N LEU A 18 -3.77 5.11 -17.26
CA LEU A 18 -2.88 3.97 -17.35
C LEU A 18 -3.80 2.80 -17.07
N ASP A 19 -4.43 2.35 -18.14
CA ASP A 19 -4.59 0.93 -18.37
C ASP A 19 -3.25 0.28 -18.03
N ASN A 20 -3.12 -0.16 -16.78
CA ASN A 20 -2.08 -1.07 -16.34
C ASN A 20 -2.37 -2.45 -16.98
N THR A 21 -2.38 -2.47 -18.29
CA THR A 21 -2.08 -3.63 -19.13
C THR A 21 -0.58 -3.55 -19.42
N LEU A 22 0.22 -3.57 -18.34
CA LEU A 22 1.59 -4.04 -18.48
C LEU A 22 1.46 -5.51 -18.86
N ASP A 23 2.02 -5.86 -20.01
CA ASP A 23 1.90 -7.16 -20.66
C ASP A 23 1.94 -8.32 -19.66
N GLU A 24 0.96 -9.23 -19.76
CA GLU A 24 0.88 -10.48 -18.97
C GLU A 24 2.14 -11.39 -19.11
N ASP A 25 3.12 -11.00 -19.93
CA ASP A 25 4.32 -11.75 -20.28
C ASP A 25 5.55 -11.55 -19.37
N THR A 26 5.52 -10.66 -18.36
CA THR A 26 6.68 -10.42 -17.45
C THR A 26 6.42 -10.77 -15.98
N ILE A 27 5.58 -11.77 -15.69
CA ILE A 27 5.41 -12.25 -14.31
C ILE A 27 6.57 -13.21 -13.97
N GLU A 28 7.48 -12.82 -13.07
CA GLU A 28 8.58 -13.69 -12.59
C GLU A 28 8.11 -14.74 -11.59
N SER A 29 7.09 -14.42 -10.78
CA SER A 29 6.57 -15.29 -9.73
C SER A 29 5.11 -15.01 -9.46
N THR A 30 4.40 -15.97 -8.89
CA THR A 30 2.98 -15.82 -8.47
C THR A 30 2.83 -15.73 -6.95
N CYS A 31 3.89 -15.36 -6.23
CA CYS A 31 3.88 -15.33 -4.77
C CYS A 31 2.89 -14.31 -4.17
N LEU A 32 2.55 -13.24 -4.90
CA LEU A 32 1.55 -12.23 -4.52
C LEU A 32 0.26 -12.31 -5.35
N ASN A 33 0.00 -13.45 -5.99
CA ASN A 33 -1.18 -13.61 -6.84
C ASN A 33 -2.49 -13.33 -6.09
N ASN A 34 -3.42 -12.65 -6.76
CA ASN A 34 -4.70 -12.17 -6.22
C ASN A 34 -4.60 -11.25 -4.99
N LEU A 35 -3.45 -10.61 -4.76
CA LEU A 35 -3.31 -9.59 -3.74
C LEU A 35 -3.34 -8.21 -4.38
N VAL A 36 -4.18 -7.33 -3.83
CA VAL A 36 -4.19 -5.90 -4.14
C VAL A 36 -3.56 -5.17 -2.95
N ILE A 37 -2.51 -4.40 -3.23
CA ILE A 37 -1.65 -3.79 -2.22
C ILE A 37 -1.69 -2.27 -2.38
N CYS A 38 -1.93 -1.58 -1.27
CA CYS A 38 -1.88 -0.12 -1.20
C CYS A 38 -0.73 0.32 -0.28
N PHE A 39 -0.17 1.51 -0.50
CA PHE A 39 0.92 2.05 0.31
C PHE A 39 0.54 3.39 0.96
N THR A 40 1.17 3.67 2.10
CA THR A 40 1.10 4.97 2.78
C THR A 40 2.39 5.28 3.53
N GLY A 41 2.85 6.54 3.42
CA GLY A 41 4.08 7.00 4.09
C GLY A 41 5.39 6.66 3.37
N PHE A 42 5.34 6.47 2.05
CA PHE A 42 6.49 6.23 1.16
C PHE A 42 6.62 7.39 0.17
N ASP A 43 7.83 7.62 -0.32
CA ASP A 43 8.07 8.59 -1.39
C ASP A 43 7.81 7.98 -2.79
N ALA A 44 7.79 8.82 -3.82
CA ALA A 44 7.43 8.39 -5.17
C ALA A 44 8.45 7.40 -5.78
N GLU A 45 9.71 7.51 -5.39
CA GLU A 45 10.79 6.64 -5.88
C GLU A 45 10.65 5.23 -5.29
N GLU A 46 10.46 5.13 -3.97
CA GLU A 46 10.16 3.87 -3.29
C GLU A 46 8.89 3.22 -3.83
N LEU A 47 7.82 4.01 -4.03
CA LEU A 47 6.56 3.49 -4.55
C LEU A 47 6.71 2.88 -5.94
N SER A 48 7.45 3.52 -6.83
CA SER A 48 7.70 3.02 -8.18
C SER A 48 8.45 1.67 -8.15
N GLN A 49 9.44 1.55 -7.27
CA GLN A 49 10.18 0.29 -7.09
C GLN A 49 9.28 -0.83 -6.56
N TYR A 50 8.44 -0.53 -5.56
CA TYR A 50 7.51 -1.52 -5.01
C TYR A 50 6.42 -1.92 -6.01
N GLU A 51 5.92 -0.98 -6.81
CA GLU A 51 4.93 -1.25 -7.85
C GLU A 51 5.47 -2.26 -8.87
N GLU A 52 6.68 -2.05 -9.38
CA GLU A 52 7.36 -2.98 -10.28
C GLU A 52 7.52 -4.36 -9.64
N GLN A 53 8.05 -4.43 -8.41
CA GLN A 53 8.22 -5.69 -7.69
C GLN A 53 6.91 -6.45 -7.50
N ILE A 54 5.83 -5.74 -7.13
CA ILE A 54 4.51 -6.34 -6.93
C ILE A 54 3.97 -6.92 -8.23
N HIS A 55 4.12 -6.19 -9.34
CA HIS A 55 3.68 -6.63 -10.65
C HIS A 55 4.43 -7.89 -11.10
N LEU A 56 5.77 -7.90 -10.98
CA LEU A 56 6.62 -9.06 -11.28
C LEU A 56 6.28 -10.28 -10.40
N MET A 57 5.74 -10.07 -9.20
CA MET A 57 5.28 -11.12 -8.28
C MET A 57 3.80 -11.52 -8.47
N GLY A 58 3.14 -11.01 -9.51
CA GLY A 58 1.75 -11.33 -9.87
C GLY A 58 0.69 -10.65 -9.00
N GLY A 59 1.08 -9.63 -8.21
CA GLY A 59 0.17 -8.82 -7.42
C GLY A 59 -0.30 -7.57 -8.18
N LYS A 60 -1.24 -6.84 -7.57
CA LYS A 60 -1.75 -5.57 -8.09
C LYS A 60 -1.43 -4.44 -7.13
N PHE A 61 -0.89 -3.35 -7.66
CA PHE A 61 -0.72 -2.11 -6.92
C PHE A 61 -1.99 -1.24 -7.03
N SER A 62 -2.39 -0.61 -5.92
CA SER A 62 -3.48 0.36 -5.91
C SER A 62 -3.06 1.67 -5.21
N PRO A 63 -3.12 2.81 -5.90
CA PRO A 63 -2.75 4.10 -5.31
C PRO A 63 -3.73 4.59 -4.24
N HIS A 64 -4.97 4.11 -4.28
CA HIS A 64 -6.04 4.49 -3.36
C HIS A 64 -6.47 3.29 -2.52
N LEU A 65 -6.91 3.55 -1.28
CA LEU A 65 -7.47 2.50 -0.44
C LEU A 65 -8.91 2.24 -0.86
N THR A 66 -9.12 1.24 -1.72
CA THR A 66 -10.44 0.81 -2.22
C THR A 66 -10.88 -0.49 -1.53
N SER A 67 -12.11 -0.93 -1.78
CA SER A 67 -12.64 -2.20 -1.28
C SER A 67 -11.93 -3.44 -1.83
N GLU A 68 -11.18 -3.30 -2.92
CA GLU A 68 -10.40 -4.38 -3.52
C GLU A 68 -9.07 -4.60 -2.79
N VAL A 69 -8.60 -3.61 -2.04
CA VAL A 69 -7.31 -3.66 -1.33
C VAL A 69 -7.34 -4.75 -0.26
N THR A 70 -6.41 -5.68 -0.39
CA THR A 70 -6.25 -6.82 0.52
C THR A 70 -5.27 -6.54 1.65
N HIS A 71 -4.26 -5.69 1.40
CA HIS A 71 -3.19 -5.38 2.34
C HIS A 71 -2.78 -3.91 2.20
N LEU A 72 -2.59 -3.22 3.32
CA LEU A 72 -2.03 -1.88 3.37
C LEU A 72 -0.59 -1.96 3.87
N ILE A 73 0.38 -1.46 3.10
CA ILE A 73 1.75 -1.30 3.53
C ILE A 73 1.94 0.09 4.12
N SER A 74 2.49 0.16 5.33
CA SER A 74 2.69 1.43 6.02
C SER A 74 3.98 1.47 6.83
N LYS A 75 4.66 2.63 6.79
CA LYS A 75 5.78 2.95 7.69
C LYS A 75 5.34 3.56 9.03
N ASN A 76 4.11 4.09 9.11
CA ASN A 76 3.63 4.82 10.28
C ASN A 76 2.15 4.51 10.60
N THR A 77 1.71 4.90 11.79
CA THR A 77 0.36 4.60 12.29
C THR A 77 -0.58 5.82 12.26
N PHE A 78 -0.13 6.93 11.66
CA PHE A 78 -0.81 8.23 11.78
C PHE A 78 -1.58 8.65 10.52
N SER A 79 -1.41 7.95 9.39
CA SER A 79 -2.04 8.34 8.13
C SER A 79 -3.56 8.10 8.11
N GLU A 80 -4.28 8.85 7.28
CA GLU A 80 -5.73 8.63 7.09
C GLU A 80 -6.01 7.25 6.48
N LYS A 81 -5.13 6.79 5.57
CA LYS A 81 -5.17 5.43 5.02
C LYS A 81 -5.02 4.38 6.11
N TYR A 82 -4.16 4.60 7.11
CA TYR A 82 -4.02 3.70 8.27
C TYR A 82 -5.35 3.60 9.03
N LYS A 83 -5.95 4.73 9.41
CA LYS A 83 -7.23 4.75 10.14
C LYS A 83 -8.35 4.08 9.35
N CYS A 84 -8.42 4.34 8.04
CA CYS A 84 -9.41 3.72 7.17
C CYS A 84 -9.20 2.20 7.04
N ALA A 85 -7.94 1.74 6.89
CA ALA A 85 -7.63 0.31 6.85
C ALA A 85 -8.01 -0.41 8.15
N VAL A 86 -7.79 0.22 9.31
CA VAL A 86 -8.28 -0.31 10.60
C VAL A 86 -9.80 -0.49 10.58
N ASN A 87 -10.54 0.53 10.13
CA ASN A 87 -12.01 0.46 10.06
C ASN A 87 -12.51 -0.61 9.09
N LEU A 88 -11.77 -0.84 8.00
CA LEU A 88 -12.08 -1.84 6.99
C LEU A 88 -11.56 -3.25 7.34
N ASN A 89 -10.92 -3.43 8.51
CA ASN A 89 -10.22 -4.65 8.90
C ASN A 89 -9.20 -5.15 7.86
N ILE A 90 -8.61 -4.21 7.12
CA ILE A 90 -7.52 -4.50 6.18
C ILE A 90 -6.22 -4.64 6.99
N PRO A 91 -5.48 -5.75 6.85
CA PRO A 91 -4.21 -5.93 7.56
C PRO A 91 -3.21 -4.86 7.14
N ILE A 92 -2.59 -4.24 8.15
CA ILE A 92 -1.58 -3.20 7.97
C ILE A 92 -0.21 -3.83 8.23
N ILE A 93 0.65 -3.81 7.22
CA ILE A 93 1.89 -4.58 7.16
C ILE A 93 3.09 -3.65 6.91
N GLN A 94 4.26 -4.05 7.39
CA GLN A 94 5.54 -3.40 7.10
C GLN A 94 6.02 -3.67 5.67
N ASP A 95 6.75 -2.72 5.10
CA ASP A 95 7.47 -2.84 3.82
C ASP A 95 8.38 -4.07 3.74
N LYS A 96 8.97 -4.47 4.87
CA LYS A 96 9.78 -5.68 5.01
C LYS A 96 9.11 -6.94 4.45
N TRP A 97 7.78 -7.01 4.46
CA TRP A 97 7.04 -8.12 3.87
C TRP A 97 7.25 -8.23 2.36
N ILE A 98 7.22 -7.10 1.64
CA ILE A 98 7.44 -7.07 0.19
C ILE A 98 8.87 -7.48 -0.12
N ASN A 99 9.84 -6.97 0.65
CA ASN A 99 11.25 -7.33 0.51
C ASN A 99 11.48 -8.84 0.72
N GLU A 100 10.83 -9.44 1.72
CA GLU A 100 10.92 -10.88 1.94
C GLU A 100 10.28 -11.68 0.80
N CYS A 101 9.11 -11.22 0.31
CA CYS A 101 8.45 -11.85 -0.83
C CYS A 101 9.32 -11.79 -2.08
N TRP A 102 10.01 -10.68 -2.30
CA TRP A 102 10.93 -10.48 -3.41
C TRP A 102 12.15 -11.39 -3.33
N ASN A 103 12.73 -11.53 -2.13
CA ASN A 103 13.88 -12.40 -1.88
C ASN A 103 13.53 -13.88 -2.12
N ARG A 104 12.32 -14.29 -1.74
CA ARG A 104 11.85 -15.68 -1.82
C ARG A 104 10.98 -15.97 -3.04
N ARG A 105 10.92 -15.05 -4.01
CA ARG A 105 9.99 -15.13 -5.16
C ARG A 105 10.20 -16.39 -6.01
N LEU A 106 11.42 -16.91 -6.08
CA LEU A 106 11.75 -18.12 -6.86
C LEU A 106 11.52 -19.43 -6.09
N GLU A 107 11.10 -19.37 -4.82
CA GLU A 107 10.81 -20.56 -4.04
C GLU A 107 9.49 -21.22 -4.49
N VAL A 108 9.57 -22.51 -4.83
CA VAL A 108 8.42 -23.29 -5.28
C VAL A 108 7.38 -23.40 -4.15
N GLY A 109 6.15 -22.93 -4.42
CA GLY A 109 5.03 -22.99 -3.47
C GLY A 109 5.07 -21.92 -2.38
N PHE A 110 5.95 -20.93 -2.49
CA PHE A 110 5.93 -19.77 -1.62
C PHE A 110 4.74 -18.86 -1.94
N SER A 111 4.08 -18.37 -0.90
CA SER A 111 2.97 -17.41 -1.01
C SER A 111 3.16 -16.34 0.04
N GLY A 112 3.27 -15.07 -0.41
CA GLY A 112 3.48 -13.93 0.48
C GLY A 112 2.37 -13.78 1.51
N LYS A 113 1.13 -14.17 1.16
CA LYS A 113 -0.01 -14.19 2.08
C LYS A 113 0.24 -15.03 3.35
N ARG A 114 1.03 -16.12 3.26
CA ARG A 114 1.31 -17.00 4.40
C ARG A 114 2.18 -16.32 5.45
N ILE A 115 3.11 -15.47 5.03
CA ILE A 115 4.04 -14.77 5.92
C ILE A 115 3.54 -13.40 6.35
N ALA A 116 2.50 -12.86 5.70
CA ALA A 116 1.94 -11.52 5.95
C ALA A 116 1.70 -11.22 7.45
N SER A 117 1.19 -12.20 8.21
CA SER A 117 0.92 -12.05 9.65
C SER A 117 2.16 -11.80 10.50
N GLN A 118 3.35 -12.21 10.04
CA GLN A 118 4.62 -12.03 10.75
C GLN A 118 5.15 -10.60 10.62
N TYR A 119 4.63 -9.84 9.65
CA TYR A 119 5.08 -8.48 9.33
C TYR A 119 4.01 -7.42 9.63
N ILE A 120 3.00 -7.76 10.43
CA ILE A 120 1.98 -6.79 10.87
C ILE A 120 2.67 -5.59 11.54
N LEU A 121 2.28 -4.39 11.13
CA LEU A 121 2.81 -3.15 11.71
C LEU A 121 2.37 -3.05 13.18
N PRO A 122 3.31 -3.00 14.15
CA PRO A 122 2.94 -2.87 15.55
C PRO A 122 2.19 -1.55 15.80
N PRO A 123 1.10 -1.56 16.59
CA PRO A 123 0.24 -0.38 16.76
C PRO A 123 0.95 0.82 17.40
N PHE A 124 2.02 0.58 18.16
CA PHE A 124 2.80 1.61 18.85
C PHE A 124 4.22 1.76 18.29
N ILE A 125 4.43 1.41 17.03
CA ILE A 125 5.72 1.60 16.37
C ILE A 125 6.08 3.09 16.34
N ASN A 126 7.32 3.42 16.72
CA ASN A 126 7.83 4.79 16.78
C ASN A 126 7.00 5.76 17.66
N VAL A 127 6.25 5.24 18.63
CA VAL A 127 5.49 6.05 19.60
C VAL A 127 6.25 6.11 20.92
N GLN A 128 6.47 7.33 21.43
CA GLN A 128 6.95 7.54 22.80
C GLN A 128 5.75 7.67 23.74
N ILE A 129 5.59 6.72 24.66
CA ILE A 129 4.52 6.71 25.66
C ILE A 129 5.08 7.24 26.98
N CYS A 130 4.51 8.33 27.49
CA CYS A 130 4.80 8.84 28.83
C CYS A 130 3.60 8.56 29.73
N VAL A 131 3.85 7.94 30.89
CA VAL A 131 2.80 7.68 31.89
C VAL A 131 3.19 8.39 33.19
N THR A 132 2.24 9.11 33.79
CA THR A 132 2.39 9.75 35.09
C THR A 132 1.22 9.37 36.00
N GLY A 133 1.46 9.24 37.31
CA GLY A 133 0.39 9.04 38.31
C GLY A 133 -0.23 7.65 38.36
N ILE A 134 0.50 6.58 38.02
CA ILE A 134 0.00 5.20 38.19
C ILE A 134 -0.02 4.88 39.69
N SER A 135 -1.22 4.75 40.27
CA SER A 135 -1.42 4.20 41.61
C SER A 135 -2.03 2.80 41.48
N GLY A 136 -1.45 1.83 42.19
CA GLY A 136 -1.85 0.42 42.21
C GLY A 136 -2.63 0.05 43.46
#